data_AF-A0A3D5I8D0-F1
#
_entry.id   AF-A0A3D5I8D0-F1
#
_cell.length_a   1.000
_cell.length_b   1.000
_cell.length_c   1.000
_cell.angle_alpha   90.00
_cell.angle_beta   90.00
_cell.angle_gamma   90.00
#
_symmetry.space_group_name_H-M   'P 1'
#
loop_
_entity.id
_entity.type
_entity.pdbx_description
1 polymer ?
#
loop_
_entity_poly.entity_id
_entity_poly.type
_entity_poly.pdbx_seq_one_letter_code
_entity_poly.pdbx_strand_id
1 'polypeptide(L)'
;CNQSKQAEELFRRIGITFNVYGQKDEQERLIPFDIIPRILSAQEWRVLEAGIVQRVAAINAFLDDVYNAQEIIKAGIIPSDLINRNKAFLP
;
A
#
# COMPACT_ATOMS: atom_id res chain seq x y z
N CYS A 1 -17.78 8.14 25.58
CA CYS A 1 -16.74 7.71 26.54
C CYS A 1 -16.64 6.17 26.66
N ASN A 2 -17.74 5.40 26.67
CA ASN A 2 -17.66 3.93 26.77
C ASN A 2 -17.25 3.19 25.48
N GLN A 3 -17.68 3.64 24.31
CA GLN A 3 -17.39 2.92 23.05
C GLN A 3 -15.90 2.96 22.65
N SER A 4 -15.19 4.05 23.00
CA SER A 4 -13.75 4.17 22.76
C SER A 4 -12.94 3.15 23.56
N LYS A 5 -13.31 2.91 24.83
CA LYS A 5 -12.64 1.94 25.71
C LYS A 5 -12.86 0.50 25.26
N GLN A 6 -14.07 0.16 24.84
CA GLN A 6 -14.39 -1.18 24.32
C GLN A 6 -13.67 -1.47 23.01
N ALA A 7 -13.55 -0.46 22.13
CA ALA A 7 -12.77 -0.56 20.92
C ALA A 7 -11.28 -0.76 21.24
N GLU A 8 -10.69 0.04 22.12
CA GLU A 8 -9.29 -0.12 22.58
C GLU A 8 -8.99 -1.52 23.16
N GLU A 9 -9.89 -2.09 23.96
CA GLU A 9 -9.75 -3.45 24.51
C GLU A 9 -9.86 -4.54 23.42
N LEU A 10 -10.74 -4.36 22.43
CA LEU A 10 -10.87 -5.25 21.28
C LEU A 10 -9.59 -5.22 20.43
N PHE A 11 -8.97 -4.05 20.23
CA PHE A 11 -7.71 -3.90 19.50
C PHE A 11 -6.52 -4.56 20.20
N ARG A 12 -6.41 -4.43 21.53
CA ARG A 12 -5.39 -5.17 22.31
C ARG A 12 -5.56 -6.69 22.17
N ARG A 13 -6.79 -7.20 22.01
CA ARG A 13 -7.07 -8.64 21.81
C ARG A 13 -6.84 -9.13 20.39
N ILE A 14 -7.07 -8.30 19.37
CA ILE A 14 -6.89 -8.68 17.95
C ILE A 14 -5.40 -8.61 17.53
N GLY A 15 -4.53 -8.01 18.35
CA GLY A 15 -3.08 -8.08 18.14
C GLY A 15 -2.55 -7.14 17.06
N ILE A 16 -3.19 -5.99 16.87
CA ILE A 16 -2.67 -4.94 15.98
C ILE A 16 -1.66 -4.08 16.76
N THR A 17 -0.62 -4.72 17.29
CA THR A 17 0.58 -4.05 17.83
C THR A 17 1.66 -4.12 16.76
N PHE A 18 1.86 -3.02 16.04
CA PHE A 18 2.97 -2.91 15.09
C PHE A 18 4.21 -2.39 15.82
N ASN A 19 5.28 -3.18 15.83
CA ASN A 19 6.59 -2.69 16.27
C ASN A 19 7.03 -1.56 15.34
N VAL A 20 7.17 -0.37 15.88
CA VAL A 20 7.71 0.79 15.17
C VAL A 20 9.22 0.61 15.07
N TYR A 21 9.70 -0.06 14.02
CA TYR A 21 11.14 -0.12 13.75
C TYR A 21 11.64 1.29 13.43
N GLY A 22 12.53 1.84 14.27
CA GLY A 22 13.29 3.03 13.88
C GLY A 22 14.05 3.80 14.95
N GLN A 23 13.68 3.76 16.23
CA GLN A 23 14.41 4.53 17.26
C GLN A 23 14.48 3.78 18.60
N LYS A 24 15.61 3.95 19.28
CA LYS A 24 16.05 3.34 20.55
C LYS A 24 15.13 3.51 21.77
N ASP A 25 13.89 3.96 21.59
CA ASP A 25 12.86 4.03 22.61
C ASP A 25 11.66 3.19 22.16
N GLU A 26 11.65 1.96 22.65
CA GLU A 26 10.60 0.94 22.47
C GLU A 26 9.34 1.34 23.25
N GLN A 27 8.68 2.42 22.83
CA GLN A 27 7.33 2.74 23.29
C GLN A 27 6.35 2.27 22.22
N GLU A 28 5.65 1.18 22.51
CA GLU A 28 4.50 0.72 21.74
C GLU A 28 3.49 1.87 21.62
N ARG A 29 3.39 2.46 20.41
CA ARG A 29 2.35 3.46 20.11
C ARG A 29 1.25 2.81 19.30
N LEU A 30 0.02 3.00 19.77
CA LEU A 30 -1.18 2.61 19.05
C LEU A 30 -1.38 3.50 17.82
N ILE A 31 -1.70 2.90 16.68
CA ILE A 31 -2.10 3.64 15.48
C ILE A 31 -3.45 4.33 15.79
N PRO A 32 -3.60 5.63 15.47
CA PRO A 32 -4.89 6.29 15.64
C PRO A 32 -5.92 5.62 14.74
N PHE A 33 -6.99 5.10 15.35
CA PHE A 33 -8.07 4.41 14.64
C PHE A 33 -9.32 5.28 14.62
N ASP A 34 -10.11 5.14 13.56
CA ASP A 34 -11.44 5.73 13.50
C ASP A 34 -12.48 4.68 13.88
N ILE A 35 -13.40 5.04 14.79
CA ILE A 35 -14.53 4.20 15.21
C ILE A 35 -15.59 4.13 14.11
N ILE A 36 -15.68 5.19 13.28
CA ILE A 36 -16.73 5.34 12.29
C ILE A 36 -16.20 4.85 10.93
N PRO A 37 -16.71 3.73 10.39
CA PRO A 37 -16.27 3.27 9.09
C PRO A 37 -16.77 4.20 7.99
N ARG A 38 -15.95 4.39 6.95
CA ARG A 38 -16.38 5.05 5.73
C ARG A 38 -17.21 4.07 4.89
N ILE A 39 -18.49 4.36 4.74
CA ILE A 39 -19.42 3.54 3.97
C ILE A 39 -19.16 3.74 2.47
N LEU A 40 -19.05 2.64 1.74
CA LEU A 40 -18.96 2.60 0.28
C LEU A 40 -20.11 1.75 -0.26
N SER A 41 -20.75 2.19 -1.35
CA SER A 41 -21.80 1.39 -2.00
C SER A 41 -21.20 0.18 -2.73
N ALA A 42 -22.00 -0.86 -2.93
CA ALA A 42 -21.57 -2.05 -3.65
C ALA A 42 -21.17 -1.75 -5.12
N GLN A 43 -21.81 -0.76 -5.75
CA GLN A 43 -21.49 -0.35 -7.11
C GLN A 43 -20.13 0.36 -7.17
N GLU A 44 -19.87 1.28 -6.25
CA GLU A 44 -18.56 1.94 -6.13
C GLU A 44 -17.45 0.93 -5.84
N TRP A 45 -17.70 0.02 -4.90
CA TRP A 45 -16.73 -1.01 -4.54
C TRP A 45 -16.35 -1.89 -5.73
N ARG A 46 -17.34 -2.33 -6.53
CA ARG A 46 -17.09 -3.20 -7.69
C ARG A 46 -16.19 -2.54 -8.73
N VAL A 47 -16.37 -1.23 -8.98
CA VAL A 47 -15.53 -0.49 -9.93
C VAL A 47 -14.12 -0.30 -9.35
N LEU A 48 -14.03 0.06 -8.06
CA LEU A 48 -12.75 0.25 -7.37
C LEU A 48 -11.92 -1.03 -7.33
N GLU A 49 -12.52 -2.14 -6.92
CA GLU A 49 -11.88 -3.45 -6.83
C GLU A 49 -11.30 -3.87 -8.20
N ALA A 50 -12.11 -3.82 -9.25
CA ALA A 50 -11.65 -4.17 -10.60
C ALA A 50 -10.49 -3.28 -11.08
N GLY A 51 -10.56 -1.97 -10.82
CA GLY A 51 -9.49 -1.04 -11.17
C GLY A 51 -8.22 -1.27 -10.37
N ILE A 52 -8.33 -1.61 -9.09
CA ILE A 52 -7.18 -1.92 -8.24
C ILE A 52 -6.50 -3.19 -8.72
N VAL A 53 -7.25 -4.26 -8.97
CA VAL A 53 -6.69 -5.53 -9.47
C VAL A 53 -5.96 -5.33 -10.80
N GLN A 54 -6.59 -4.61 -11.73
CA GLN A 54 -6.01 -4.30 -13.04
C GLN A 54 -4.71 -3.50 -12.90
N ARG A 55 -4.69 -2.48 -12.02
CA ARG A 55 -3.52 -1.63 -11.83
C ARG A 55 -2.37 -2.35 -11.13
N VAL A 56 -2.67 -3.20 -10.14
CA VAL A 56 -1.64 -4.02 -9.47
C VAL A 56 -0.98 -4.98 -10.46
N ALA A 57 -1.77 -5.65 -11.30
CA ALA A 57 -1.24 -6.53 -12.34
C ALA A 57 -0.33 -5.78 -13.31
N ALA A 58 -0.74 -4.60 -13.77
CA ALA A 58 0.06 -3.76 -14.67
C ALA A 58 1.36 -3.28 -14.02
N ILE A 59 1.32 -2.86 -12.74
CA ILE A 59 2.52 -2.41 -12.01
C ILE A 59 3.49 -3.57 -11.81
N ASN A 60 3.00 -4.76 -11.45
CA ASN A 60 3.86 -5.94 -11.29
C ASN A 60 4.54 -6.33 -12.62
N ALA A 61 3.78 -6.37 -13.71
CA ALA A 61 4.33 -6.65 -15.03
C ALA A 61 5.34 -5.59 -15.48
N PHE A 62 5.06 -4.31 -15.20
CA PHE A 62 5.98 -3.21 -15.49
C PHE A 62 7.29 -3.32 -14.71
N LEU A 63 7.22 -3.63 -13.41
CA LEU A 63 8.42 -3.83 -12.59
C LEU A 63 9.25 -5.01 -13.12
N ASP A 64 8.59 -6.13 -13.40
CA ASP A 64 9.26 -7.31 -13.96
C ASP A 64 9.93 -7.01 -15.31
N ASP A 65 9.26 -6.28 -16.19
CA ASP A 65 9.82 -5.90 -17.49
C ASP A 65 11.03 -4.95 -17.34
N VAL A 66 10.91 -3.91 -16.50
CA VAL A 66 11.97 -2.92 -16.29
C VAL A 66 13.25 -3.54 -15.72
N TYR A 67 13.14 -4.53 -14.83
CA TYR A 67 14.31 -5.20 -14.26
C TYR A 67 14.86 -6.34 -15.14
N ASN A 68 14.16 -6.73 -16.21
CA ASN A 68 14.56 -7.83 -17.08
C ASN A 68 14.69 -7.38 -18.54
N ALA A 69 13.71 -7.73 -19.38
CA ALA A 69 13.80 -7.61 -20.83
C ALA A 69 13.66 -6.17 -21.34
N GLN A 70 13.07 -5.27 -20.54
CA GLN A 70 12.87 -3.85 -20.85
C GLN A 70 12.13 -3.63 -22.18
N GLU A 71 11.16 -4.48 -22.49
CA GLU A 71 10.39 -4.44 -23.73
C GLU A 71 9.59 -3.14 -23.86
N ILE A 72 9.07 -2.58 -22.76
CA ILE A 72 8.33 -1.32 -22.77
C ILE A 72 9.20 -0.11 -23.16
N ILE A 73 10.50 -0.19 -22.86
CA ILE A 73 11.49 0.81 -23.23
C ILE A 73 11.90 0.61 -24.70
N LYS A 74 12.17 -0.64 -25.11
CA LYS A 74 12.48 -0.99 -26.50
C LYS A 74 11.36 -0.62 -27.46
N ALA A 75 10.11 -0.78 -27.03
CA ALA A 75 8.91 -0.37 -27.76
C ALA A 75 8.73 1.15 -27.85
N GLY A 76 9.54 1.94 -27.13
CA GLY A 76 9.48 3.41 -27.13
C GLY A 76 8.27 4.00 -26.40
N ILE A 77 7.52 3.18 -25.65
CA ILE A 77 6.35 3.64 -24.88
C ILE A 77 6.80 4.47 -23.67
N ILE A 78 7.85 4.02 -22.98
CA ILE A 78 8.46 4.73 -21.86
C ILE A 78 9.91 5.07 -22.19
N PRO A 79 10.30 6.36 -22.15
CA PRO A 79 11.70 6.76 -22.33
C PRO A 79 12.62 6.16 -21.25
N SER A 80 13.76 5.59 -21.68
CA SER A 80 14.76 4.98 -20.79
C SER A 80 15.31 5.96 -19.73
N ASP A 81 15.42 7.25 -20.08
CA ASP A 81 15.89 8.29 -19.15
C ASP A 81 15.02 8.42 -17.90
N LEU A 82 13.71 8.15 -18.00
CA LEU A 82 12.80 8.24 -16.84
C LEU A 82 13.05 7.13 -15.82
N ILE A 83 13.59 6.00 -16.24
CA ILE A 83 13.87 4.86 -15.38
C ILE A 83 15.30 4.96 -14.83
N ASN A 84 16.29 5.07 -15.72
CA ASN A 84 17.71 4.97 -15.35
C ASN A 84 18.19 6.14 -14.47
N ARG A 85 17.52 7.29 -14.51
CA ARG A 85 17.86 8.45 -13.67
C ARG A 85 17.06 8.51 -12.37
N ASN A 86 16.12 7.57 -12.18
CA ASN A 86 15.27 7.55 -11.00
C ASN A 86 16.03 6.91 -9.84
N LYS A 87 16.11 7.61 -8.70
CA LYS A 87 16.74 7.11 -7.47
C LYS A 87 16.08 5.85 -6.91
N ALA A 88 14.82 5.60 -7.27
CA ALA A 88 14.08 4.42 -6.85
C ALA A 88 14.40 3.17 -7.70
N PHE A 89 15.01 3.35 -8.87
CA PHE A 89 15.45 2.24 -9.71
C PHE A 89 16.81 1.75 -9.21
N LEU A 90 16.90 0.46 -8.90
CA LEU A 90 18.11 -0.18 -8.39
C LEU A 90 18.68 -1.12 -9.46
N PRO A 91 19.93 -0.94 -9.90
CA PRO A 91 20.55 -1.79 -10.93
C PRO A 91 20.86 -3.20 -10.42
#